data_AF-A0A1W1C2M5-F1
#
_entry.id   AF-A0A1W1C2M5-F1
#
_cell.length_a   1.000
_cell.length_b   1.000
_cell.length_c   1.000
_cell.angle_alpha   90.00
_cell.angle_beta   90.00
_cell.angle_gamma   90.00
#
_symmetry.space_group_name_H-M   'P 1'
#
loop_
_entity.id
_entity.type
_entity.pdbx_description
1 polymer ?
#
loop_
_entity_poly.entity_id
_entity_poly.type
_entity_poly.pdbx_seq_one_letter_code
_entity_poly.pdbx_strand_id
1 'polypeptide(L)'
;MNSKNANAMTGEQGVKDIEAIFEKLDKFHVLENPIMSSTGVIGYRLNQEKITSAFEKFDYNAKNSDKTARSIMTTDSFKKELCFKIELDDGGSFTIGAICKGAGMINPAIRVSGAYNKEAFREALNKITFELAMMILKDGEGSNKLVAFEVKGAKNNEEARKASIALSNSLLVKTALFGEDPNWGRIASTIGASGVECDDRTLTIHYDNLLIYSNEQRELDKEREDKAYKIMKNSSFKVSCDLGLGDGAYTSYGCDLSYEYVKINAEYRT
;
A
#
# COMPACT_ATOMS: atom_id res chain seq x y z
N MET A 1 12.74 10.36 13.16
CA MET A 1 11.90 9.16 13.03
C MET A 1 12.23 8.20 14.15
N ASN A 2 11.24 7.50 14.69
CA ASN A 2 11.49 6.36 15.57
C ASN A 2 10.61 5.16 15.17
N SER A 3 11.10 3.96 15.43
CA SER A 3 10.36 2.71 15.25
C SER A 3 10.06 2.06 16.61
N LYS A 4 9.15 1.08 16.62
CA LYS A 4 8.67 0.29 17.77
C LYS A 4 7.85 1.03 18.84
N ASN A 5 7.59 2.33 18.68
CA ASN A 5 6.67 3.09 19.53
C ASN A 5 5.97 4.16 18.68
N ALA A 6 4.64 4.11 18.59
CA ALA A 6 3.87 5.02 17.76
C ALA A 6 3.64 6.40 18.41
N ASN A 7 3.82 6.53 19.73
CA ASN A 7 3.41 7.70 20.51
C ASN A 7 1.96 8.13 20.22
N ALA A 8 1.10 7.17 19.89
CA ALA A 8 -0.33 7.39 19.65
C ALA A 8 -1.10 7.17 20.95
N MET A 9 -2.22 7.89 21.15
CA MET A 9 -3.04 7.83 22.36
C MET A 9 -2.29 8.20 23.66
N THR A 10 -1.32 9.11 23.57
CA THR A 10 -0.47 9.55 24.70
C THR A 10 -0.81 10.95 25.24
N GLY A 11 -1.85 11.57 24.67
CA GLY A 11 -2.40 12.87 25.07
C GLY A 11 -1.44 14.05 24.86
N GLU A 12 -1.78 15.18 25.46
CA GLU A 12 -0.98 16.42 25.41
C GLU A 12 0.48 16.18 25.85
N GLN A 13 0.65 15.34 26.86
CA GLN A 13 1.96 15.06 27.41
C GLN A 13 2.83 14.33 26.35
N GLY A 14 2.25 13.54 25.43
CA GLY A 14 2.98 12.90 24.33
C GLY A 14 3.46 13.88 23.26
N VAL A 15 2.75 14.99 23.08
CA VAL A 15 3.18 16.13 22.25
C VAL A 15 4.36 16.84 22.92
N LYS A 16 4.25 17.12 24.23
CA LYS A 16 5.33 17.73 25.03
C LYS A 16 6.63 16.91 25.01
N ASP A 17 6.54 15.57 24.96
CA ASP A 17 7.73 14.73 24.80
C ASP A 17 8.47 15.00 23.49
N ILE A 18 7.73 15.17 22.39
CA ILE A 18 8.31 15.45 21.07
C ILE A 18 8.97 16.82 21.07
N GLU A 19 8.29 17.83 21.61
CA GLU A 19 8.83 19.19 21.73
C GLU A 19 10.13 19.21 22.55
N ALA A 20 10.15 18.52 23.70
CA ALA A 20 11.35 18.42 24.54
C ALA A 20 12.50 17.65 23.85
N ILE A 21 12.18 16.63 23.04
CA ILE A 21 13.17 15.92 22.22
C ILE A 21 13.77 16.87 21.18
N PHE A 22 12.94 17.67 20.49
CA PHE A 22 13.42 18.65 19.51
C PHE A 22 14.25 19.75 20.15
N GLU A 23 13.81 20.32 21.28
CA GLU A 23 14.57 21.35 22.00
C GLU A 23 15.97 20.85 22.40
N LYS A 24 16.09 19.58 22.81
CA LYS A 24 17.38 18.97 23.12
C LYS A 24 18.22 18.73 21.87
N LEU A 25 17.61 18.30 20.76
CA LEU A 25 18.31 18.03 19.51
C LEU A 25 18.85 19.33 18.87
N ASP A 26 18.12 20.43 18.99
CA ASP A 26 18.48 21.74 18.43
C ASP A 26 19.82 22.26 18.97
N LYS A 27 20.21 21.83 20.19
CA LYS A 27 21.51 22.14 20.80
C LYS A 27 22.69 21.49 20.07
N PHE A 28 22.45 20.43 19.31
CA PHE A 28 23.48 19.70 18.55
C PHE A 28 23.46 20.04 17.06
N HIS A 29 22.29 20.36 16.52
CA HIS A 29 22.10 20.70 15.11
C HIS A 29 20.88 21.59 14.95
N VAL A 30 21.03 22.73 14.27
CA VAL A 30 19.93 23.68 14.05
C VAL A 30 18.78 22.99 13.32
N LEU A 31 17.59 23.03 13.92
CA LEU A 31 16.40 22.42 13.36
C LEU A 31 15.55 23.46 12.62
N GLU A 32 15.21 23.17 11.37
CA GLU A 32 14.25 23.94 10.59
C GLU A 32 12.98 23.12 10.38
N ASN A 33 11.85 23.58 10.96
CA ASN A 33 10.52 22.96 10.84
C ASN A 33 10.53 21.42 11.05
N PRO A 34 11.06 20.91 12.17
CA PRO A 34 11.23 19.47 12.36
C PRO A 34 9.89 18.73 12.44
N ILE A 35 9.83 17.54 11.83
CA ILE A 35 8.66 16.66 11.85
C ILE A 35 9.03 15.34 12.54
N MET A 36 8.18 14.90 13.48
CA MET A 36 8.32 13.58 14.10
C MET A 36 7.39 12.59 13.40
N SER A 37 7.96 11.45 13.01
CA SER A 37 7.21 10.30 12.49
C SER A 37 7.56 9.08 13.34
N SER A 38 6.52 8.45 13.88
CA SER A 38 6.57 7.42 14.91
C SER A 38 5.71 6.24 14.51
N THR A 39 6.18 5.03 14.76
CA THR A 39 5.48 3.79 14.40
C THR A 39 5.79 2.68 15.39
N GLY A 40 4.80 1.83 15.71
CA GLY A 40 4.92 0.72 16.65
C GLY A 40 3.75 0.68 17.63
N VAL A 41 4.03 0.27 18.87
CA VAL A 41 3.03 0.04 19.92
C VAL A 41 2.29 1.35 20.27
N ILE A 42 0.97 1.26 20.52
CA ILE A 42 0.07 2.37 20.83
C ILE A 42 -0.13 2.49 22.35
N GLY A 43 -0.33 3.70 22.87
CA GLY A 43 -0.61 3.94 24.30
C GLY A 43 0.63 4.05 25.19
N TYR A 44 1.83 3.97 24.61
CA TYR A 44 3.09 4.12 25.34
C TYR A 44 3.81 5.41 24.97
N ARG A 45 4.40 6.04 25.98
CA ARG A 45 5.20 7.27 25.86
C ARG A 45 6.57 7.00 25.25
N LEU A 46 7.11 8.00 24.58
CA LEU A 46 8.48 7.95 24.10
C LEU A 46 9.45 7.94 25.28
N ASN A 47 10.45 7.08 25.23
CA ASN A 47 11.55 7.12 26.19
C ASN A 47 12.50 8.24 25.79
N GLN A 48 12.26 9.44 26.33
CA GLN A 48 13.03 10.64 26.00
C GLN A 48 14.53 10.44 26.28
N GLU A 49 14.91 9.92 27.45
CA GLU A 49 16.31 9.74 27.85
C GLU A 49 17.07 8.82 26.88
N LYS A 50 16.44 7.71 26.50
CA LYS A 50 17.01 6.78 25.52
C LYS A 50 17.23 7.44 24.16
N ILE A 51 16.31 8.29 23.72
CA ILE A 51 16.43 9.00 22.44
C ILE A 51 17.52 10.07 22.55
N THR A 52 17.48 10.91 23.59
CA THR A 52 18.35 12.07 23.71
C THR A 52 19.79 11.70 24.03
N SER A 53 20.02 10.58 24.72
CA SER A 53 21.38 10.06 24.99
C SER A 53 22.11 9.57 23.73
N ALA A 54 21.44 9.48 22.59
CA ALA A 54 22.06 9.15 21.31
C ALA A 54 22.58 10.38 20.54
N PHE A 55 22.12 11.60 20.87
CA PHE A 55 22.42 12.80 20.08
C PHE A 55 23.92 13.12 20.03
N GLU A 56 24.61 12.99 21.16
CA GLU A 56 26.07 13.17 21.24
C GLU A 56 26.85 12.17 20.38
N LYS A 57 26.24 11.03 20.01
CA LYS A 57 26.87 9.94 19.27
C LYS A 57 26.57 10.00 17.78
N PHE A 58 25.73 10.94 17.33
CA PHE A 58 25.36 11.05 15.93
C PHE A 58 26.48 11.69 15.11
N ASP A 59 26.75 11.11 13.95
CA ASP A 59 27.43 11.81 12.87
C ASP A 59 26.38 12.56 12.05
N TYR A 60 26.23 13.85 12.31
CA TYR A 60 25.27 14.74 11.65
C TYR A 60 25.58 14.99 10.16
N ASN A 61 26.78 14.62 9.71
CA ASN A 61 27.19 14.74 8.30
C ASN A 61 27.06 13.43 7.53
N ALA A 62 26.71 12.33 8.20
CA ALA A 62 26.55 11.03 7.57
C ALA A 62 25.43 11.04 6.52
N LYS A 63 25.73 10.50 5.33
CA LYS A 63 24.77 10.33 4.23
C LYS A 63 24.71 8.86 3.84
N ASN A 64 23.71 8.13 4.35
CA ASN A 64 23.56 6.70 4.08
C ASN A 64 22.07 6.32 4.00
N SER A 65 21.52 6.29 2.78
CA SER A 65 20.11 5.97 2.55
C SER A 65 19.74 4.56 2.99
N ASP A 66 20.62 3.57 2.75
CA ASP A 66 20.39 2.17 3.12
C ASP A 66 20.19 1.99 4.63
N LYS A 67 21.06 2.60 5.45
CA LYS A 67 20.92 2.56 6.90
C LYS A 67 19.63 3.24 7.36
N THR A 68 19.27 4.36 6.74
CA THR A 68 18.02 5.06 7.06
C THR A 68 16.81 4.19 6.73
N ALA A 69 16.73 3.62 5.52
CA ALA A 69 15.63 2.75 5.10
C ALA A 69 15.47 1.53 6.01
N ARG A 70 16.58 0.91 6.44
CA ARG A 70 16.55 -0.23 7.36
C ARG A 70 16.11 0.14 8.78
N SER A 71 16.49 1.32 9.26
CA SER A 71 16.19 1.74 10.64
C SER A 71 14.70 2.03 10.90
N ILE A 72 13.93 2.32 9.85
CA ILE A 72 12.50 2.59 9.94
C ILE A 72 11.64 1.32 9.82
N MET A 73 12.21 0.18 9.42
CA MET A 73 11.49 -1.10 9.29
C MET A 73 10.96 -1.59 10.65
N THR A 74 9.81 -2.26 10.65
CA THR A 74 9.28 -2.99 11.83
C THR A 74 9.05 -4.46 11.53
N THR A 75 7.91 -4.80 10.93
CA THR A 75 7.53 -6.16 10.50
C THR A 75 7.86 -6.38 9.02
N ASP A 76 8.42 -5.36 8.37
CA ASP A 76 8.85 -5.40 6.97
C ASP A 76 9.86 -6.54 6.73
N SER A 77 9.67 -7.35 5.67
CA SER A 77 10.62 -8.42 5.32
C SER A 77 11.79 -7.91 4.46
N PHE A 78 11.61 -6.78 3.76
CA PHE A 78 12.66 -6.11 3.00
C PHE A 78 12.56 -4.58 3.08
N LYS A 79 13.70 -3.91 2.88
CA LYS A 79 13.78 -2.44 2.81
C LYS A 79 13.10 -1.92 1.53
N LYS A 80 12.39 -0.81 1.62
CA LYS A 80 11.70 -0.20 0.48
C LYS A 80 12.30 1.18 0.23
N GLU A 81 13.11 1.29 -0.81
CA GLU A 81 13.76 2.53 -1.22
C GLU A 81 13.82 2.62 -2.75
N LEU A 82 13.68 3.84 -3.27
CA LEU A 82 13.75 4.14 -4.70
C LEU A 82 14.43 5.48 -4.92
N CYS A 83 15.10 5.61 -6.06
CA CYS A 83 15.71 6.85 -6.50
C CYS A 83 15.59 6.96 -8.02
N PHE A 84 15.08 8.08 -8.51
CA PHE A 84 15.02 8.41 -9.93
C PHE A 84 15.81 9.68 -10.20
N LYS A 85 16.59 9.67 -11.27
CA LYS A 85 17.06 10.88 -11.93
C LYS A 85 16.08 11.19 -13.06
N ILE A 86 15.52 12.38 -13.05
CA ILE A 86 14.55 12.88 -14.03
C ILE A 86 15.27 13.89 -14.92
N GLU A 87 15.27 13.64 -16.22
CA GLU A 87 15.80 14.54 -17.23
C GLU A 87 14.64 15.33 -17.83
N LEU A 88 14.85 16.64 -17.99
CA LEU A 88 13.83 17.59 -18.45
C LEU A 88 14.08 17.94 -19.92
N ASP A 89 13.01 18.32 -20.62
CA ASP A 89 13.08 18.69 -22.04
C ASP A 89 13.95 19.93 -22.32
N ASP A 90 14.16 20.79 -21.32
CA ASP A 90 15.03 21.96 -21.38
C ASP A 90 16.53 21.62 -21.18
N GLY A 91 16.87 20.33 -21.05
CA GLY A 91 18.21 19.84 -20.77
C GLY A 91 18.60 19.87 -19.28
N GLY A 92 17.71 20.33 -18.40
CA GLY A 92 17.86 20.25 -16.95
C GLY A 92 17.67 18.83 -16.40
N SER A 93 18.02 18.62 -15.13
CA SER A 93 17.66 17.38 -14.43
C SER A 93 17.50 17.58 -12.93
N PHE A 94 16.73 16.71 -12.30
CA PHE A 94 16.63 16.64 -10.84
C PHE A 94 16.60 15.18 -10.38
N THR A 95 16.91 14.94 -9.10
CA THR A 95 16.86 13.62 -8.48
C THR A 95 15.76 13.59 -7.42
N ILE A 96 14.94 12.55 -7.43
CA ILE A 96 13.95 12.27 -6.39
C ILE A 96 14.25 10.91 -5.77
N GLY A 97 14.42 10.89 -4.44
CA GLY A 97 14.61 9.67 -3.66
C GLY A 97 13.49 9.54 -2.63
N ALA A 98 13.06 8.30 -2.37
CA ALA A 98 12.05 8.03 -1.35
C ALA A 98 12.31 6.68 -0.66
N ILE A 99 11.90 6.61 0.59
CA ILE A 99 11.88 5.41 1.41
C ILE A 99 10.48 5.25 2.00
N CYS A 100 10.02 4.02 2.20
CA CYS A 100 8.80 3.75 2.95
C CYS A 100 8.97 2.54 3.87
N LYS A 101 8.04 2.41 4.81
CA LYS A 101 7.91 1.25 5.70
C LYS A 101 6.44 0.94 5.92
N GLY A 102 6.13 -0.30 6.26
CA GLY A 102 4.77 -0.78 6.51
C GLY A 102 4.47 -2.04 5.72
N ALA A 103 3.93 -3.03 6.43
CA ALA A 103 3.47 -4.34 5.94
C ALA A 103 2.03 -4.66 6.41
N GLY A 104 1.44 -3.83 7.28
CA GLY A 104 0.08 -3.93 7.84
C GLY A 104 -0.43 -2.56 8.33
N MET A 105 -1.76 -2.39 8.50
CA MET A 105 -2.47 -1.16 8.93
C MET A 105 -2.16 0.11 8.09
N ILE A 106 -2.61 0.19 6.83
CA ILE A 106 -2.14 1.22 5.87
C ILE A 106 -3.28 1.98 5.18
N ASN A 107 -3.24 3.33 5.25
CA ASN A 107 -4.04 4.25 4.42
C ASN A 107 -3.36 5.65 4.34
N PRO A 108 -2.60 5.99 3.27
CA PRO A 108 -1.79 7.21 3.23
C PRO A 108 -2.52 8.48 2.77
N ALA A 109 -2.05 9.66 3.21
CA ALA A 109 -2.43 11.00 2.73
C ALA A 109 -1.17 11.88 2.53
N ILE A 110 -1.10 12.67 1.45
CA ILE A 110 0.08 13.49 1.07
C ILE A 110 -0.31 14.95 0.73
N ARG A 111 0.59 15.92 0.99
CA ARG A 111 0.46 17.36 0.67
C ARG A 111 1.56 17.83 -0.32
N VAL A 112 1.25 18.83 -1.15
CA VAL A 112 2.05 19.32 -2.30
C VAL A 112 2.93 20.55 -1.95
N SER A 113 4.15 20.64 -2.51
CA SER A 113 5.04 21.84 -2.50
C SER A 113 5.36 22.33 -3.94
N GLY A 114 5.82 23.58 -4.12
CA GLY A 114 5.79 24.28 -5.43
C GLY A 114 7.06 25.00 -5.89
N ALA A 115 8.18 24.30 -6.10
CA ALA A 115 9.36 24.87 -6.76
C ALA A 115 10.10 23.82 -7.60
N TYR A 116 9.57 23.51 -8.79
CA TYR A 116 10.14 22.59 -9.80
C TYR A 116 9.25 22.58 -11.06
N ASN A 117 9.68 21.94 -12.16
CA ASN A 117 8.81 21.62 -13.30
C ASN A 117 7.64 20.74 -12.81
N LYS A 118 6.47 21.38 -12.64
CA LYS A 118 5.36 20.84 -11.83
C LYS A 118 4.87 19.51 -12.38
N GLU A 119 4.78 19.41 -13.70
CA GLU A 119 4.33 18.25 -14.43
C GLU A 119 5.32 17.08 -14.27
N ALA A 120 6.61 17.32 -14.53
CA ALA A 120 7.65 16.29 -14.46
C ALA A 120 7.80 15.73 -13.04
N PHE A 121 7.76 16.59 -12.03
CA PHE A 121 7.80 16.11 -10.65
C PHE A 121 6.50 15.44 -10.21
N ARG A 122 5.33 15.92 -10.65
CA ARG A 122 4.06 15.22 -10.37
C ARG A 122 4.13 13.79 -10.93
N GLU A 123 4.65 13.62 -12.14
CA GLU A 123 4.84 12.30 -12.73
C GLU A 123 5.85 11.46 -11.94
N ALA A 124 7.01 12.02 -11.62
CA ALA A 124 8.04 11.34 -10.85
C ALA A 124 7.54 10.96 -9.43
N LEU A 125 6.78 11.84 -8.78
CA LEU A 125 6.16 11.61 -7.48
C LEU A 125 5.07 10.53 -7.57
N ASN A 126 4.22 10.57 -8.59
CA ASN A 126 3.21 9.52 -8.80
C ASN A 126 3.88 8.17 -9.02
N LYS A 127 4.95 8.11 -9.81
CA LYS A 127 5.70 6.88 -10.07
C LYS A 127 6.36 6.36 -8.80
N ILE A 128 7.08 7.21 -8.07
CA ILE A 128 7.80 6.76 -6.86
C ILE A 128 6.83 6.33 -5.77
N THR A 129 5.71 7.04 -5.58
CA THR A 129 4.69 6.66 -4.59
C THR A 129 3.95 5.40 -4.99
N PHE A 130 3.65 5.22 -6.28
CA PHE A 130 3.05 4.00 -6.80
C PHE A 130 3.95 2.78 -6.58
N GLU A 131 5.23 2.86 -6.96
CA GLU A 131 6.18 1.76 -6.79
C GLU A 131 6.39 1.42 -5.31
N LEU A 132 6.50 2.43 -4.44
CA LEU A 132 6.57 2.20 -2.99
C LEU A 132 5.28 1.55 -2.44
N ALA A 133 4.10 1.93 -2.95
CA ALA A 133 2.85 1.28 -2.58
C ALA A 133 2.80 -0.18 -3.04
N MET A 134 3.34 -0.50 -4.22
CA MET A 134 3.44 -1.88 -4.69
C MET A 134 4.43 -2.70 -3.85
N MET A 135 5.55 -2.10 -3.44
CA MET A 135 6.49 -2.74 -2.50
C MET A 135 5.84 -3.01 -1.15
N ILE A 136 4.99 -2.11 -0.65
CA ILE A 136 4.21 -2.31 0.57
C ILE A 136 3.27 -3.51 0.44
N LEU A 137 2.50 -3.59 -0.66
CA LEU A 137 1.56 -4.68 -0.86
C LEU A 137 2.25 -6.04 -1.04
N LYS A 138 3.39 -6.06 -1.74
CA LYS A 138 4.24 -7.26 -1.87
C LYS A 138 4.85 -7.71 -0.54
N ASP A 139 5.04 -6.78 0.39
CA ASP A 139 5.53 -7.04 1.74
C ASP A 139 4.39 -7.21 2.75
N GLY A 140 3.15 -7.38 2.30
CA GLY A 140 2.01 -7.60 3.19
C GLY A 140 2.31 -8.75 4.14
N GLU A 141 2.01 -8.61 5.44
CA GLU A 141 2.34 -9.62 6.43
C GLU A 141 1.75 -10.99 6.06
N GLY A 142 2.62 -11.96 5.75
CA GLY A 142 2.20 -13.28 5.31
C GLY A 142 1.56 -13.35 3.91
N SER A 143 1.59 -12.28 3.12
CA SER A 143 1.08 -12.27 1.75
C SER A 143 2.06 -12.90 0.78
N ASN A 144 1.53 -13.63 -0.20
CA ASN A 144 2.31 -14.22 -1.29
C ASN A 144 1.94 -13.66 -2.67
N LYS A 145 0.87 -12.85 -2.78
CA LYS A 145 0.31 -12.41 -4.06
C LYS A 145 -0.07 -10.94 -4.04
N LEU A 146 0.32 -10.22 -5.10
CA LEU A 146 -0.14 -8.87 -5.42
C LEU A 146 -1.20 -8.93 -6.52
N VAL A 147 -2.43 -8.49 -6.24
CA VAL A 147 -3.53 -8.55 -7.21
C VAL A 147 -4.08 -7.16 -7.49
N ALA A 148 -4.15 -6.81 -8.78
CA ALA A 148 -4.84 -5.61 -9.23
C ALA A 148 -6.32 -5.92 -9.47
N PHE A 149 -7.23 -5.14 -8.88
CA PHE A 149 -8.67 -5.27 -9.09
C PHE A 149 -9.18 -4.10 -9.92
N GLU A 150 -9.34 -4.34 -11.21
CA GLU A 150 -9.85 -3.37 -12.17
C GLU A 150 -11.36 -3.54 -12.30
N VAL A 151 -12.12 -2.49 -12.00
CA VAL A 151 -13.55 -2.43 -12.33
C VAL A 151 -13.72 -1.40 -13.44
N LYS A 152 -14.37 -1.80 -14.53
CA LYS A 152 -14.68 -0.96 -15.70
C LYS A 152 -16.14 -1.13 -16.07
N GLY A 153 -16.63 -0.29 -16.96
CA GLY A 153 -18.03 -0.34 -17.39
C GLY A 153 -19.01 0.09 -16.31
N ALA A 154 -18.57 0.72 -15.22
CA ALA A 154 -19.48 1.22 -14.19
C ALA A 154 -20.19 2.48 -14.68
N LYS A 155 -21.28 2.87 -14.02
CA LYS A 155 -22.02 4.10 -14.33
C LYS A 155 -21.16 5.36 -14.27
N ASN A 156 -20.16 5.38 -13.38
CA ASN A 156 -19.20 6.46 -13.20
C ASN A 156 -17.98 5.96 -12.41
N ASN A 157 -16.93 6.78 -12.32
CA ASN A 157 -15.69 6.43 -11.62
C ASN A 157 -15.87 6.19 -10.11
N GLU A 158 -16.86 6.81 -9.46
CA GLU A 158 -17.09 6.61 -8.02
C GLU A 158 -17.69 5.23 -7.74
N GLU A 159 -18.57 4.74 -8.60
CA GLU A 159 -19.07 3.37 -8.52
C GLU A 159 -17.96 2.36 -8.83
N ALA A 160 -17.18 2.57 -9.88
CA ALA A 160 -16.02 1.72 -10.17
C ALA A 160 -15.06 1.65 -8.98
N ARG A 161 -14.79 2.79 -8.34
CA ARG A 161 -13.93 2.89 -7.15
C ARG A 161 -14.51 2.11 -5.97
N LYS A 162 -15.80 2.25 -5.68
CA LYS A 162 -16.48 1.51 -4.60
C LYS A 162 -16.38 0.00 -4.79
N ALA A 163 -16.71 -0.50 -5.98
CA ALA A 163 -16.64 -1.93 -6.28
C ALA A 163 -15.20 -2.46 -6.24
N SER A 164 -14.26 -1.72 -6.83
CA SER A 164 -12.84 -2.09 -6.86
C SER A 164 -12.22 -2.14 -5.45
N ILE A 165 -12.54 -1.18 -4.56
CA ILE A 165 -12.09 -1.19 -3.16
C ILE A 165 -12.77 -2.30 -2.37
N ALA A 166 -14.05 -2.59 -2.63
CA ALA A 166 -14.75 -3.70 -1.99
C ALA A 166 -14.07 -5.05 -2.31
N LEU A 167 -13.66 -5.26 -3.57
CA LEU A 167 -12.92 -6.45 -4.00
C LEU A 167 -11.57 -6.60 -3.29
N SER A 168 -10.76 -5.54 -3.22
CA SER A 168 -9.45 -5.61 -2.56
C SER A 168 -9.54 -5.87 -1.05
N ASN A 169 -10.66 -5.52 -0.42
CA ASN A 169 -10.89 -5.68 1.02
C ASN A 169 -11.69 -6.94 1.40
N SER A 170 -12.25 -7.66 0.42
CA SER A 170 -13.12 -8.81 0.69
C SER A 170 -12.33 -10.00 1.21
N LEU A 171 -12.59 -10.41 2.46
CA LEU A 171 -11.93 -11.56 3.09
C LEU A 171 -12.15 -12.86 2.29
N LEU A 172 -13.33 -13.03 1.70
CA LEU A 172 -13.64 -14.19 0.86
C LEU A 172 -12.80 -14.17 -0.43
N VAL A 173 -12.67 -13.02 -1.08
CA VAL A 173 -11.81 -12.90 -2.27
C VAL A 173 -10.36 -13.15 -1.87
N LYS A 174 -9.85 -12.51 -0.82
CA LYS A 174 -8.46 -12.65 -0.35
C LYS A 174 -8.10 -14.09 0.04
N THR A 175 -9.03 -14.85 0.62
CA THR A 175 -8.82 -16.28 0.93
C THR A 175 -8.91 -17.18 -0.31
N ALA A 176 -9.73 -16.84 -1.30
CA ALA A 176 -9.74 -17.54 -2.59
C ALA A 176 -8.42 -17.34 -3.36
N LEU A 177 -7.88 -16.12 -3.32
CA LEU A 177 -6.55 -15.82 -3.85
C LEU A 177 -5.45 -16.65 -3.18
N PHE A 178 -5.49 -16.75 -1.85
CA PHE A 178 -4.53 -17.56 -1.09
C PHE A 178 -4.64 -19.06 -1.43
N GLY A 179 -5.88 -19.57 -1.51
CA GLY A 179 -6.15 -20.97 -1.88
C GLY A 179 -5.99 -21.29 -3.37
N GLU A 180 -5.62 -20.30 -4.18
CA GLU A 180 -5.53 -20.41 -5.65
C GLU A 180 -6.84 -20.92 -6.29
N ASP A 181 -7.98 -20.61 -5.66
CA ASP A 181 -9.32 -21.03 -6.08
C ASP A 181 -9.94 -19.98 -7.03
N PRO A 182 -10.19 -20.28 -8.33
CA PRO A 182 -10.75 -19.33 -9.30
C PRO A 182 -12.25 -19.06 -9.08
N ASN A 183 -12.58 -18.59 -7.89
CA ASN A 183 -13.93 -18.46 -7.38
C ASN A 183 -14.58 -17.13 -7.79
N TRP A 184 -15.05 -17.07 -9.03
CA TRP A 184 -15.74 -15.88 -9.55
C TRP A 184 -17.01 -15.54 -8.75
N GLY A 185 -17.64 -16.51 -8.10
CA GLY A 185 -18.83 -16.29 -7.26
C GLY A 185 -18.54 -15.36 -6.08
N ARG A 186 -17.36 -15.49 -5.44
CA ARG A 186 -16.94 -14.57 -4.37
C ARG A 186 -16.68 -13.15 -4.89
N ILE A 187 -16.19 -13.02 -6.12
CA ILE A 187 -15.97 -11.72 -6.79
C ILE A 187 -17.33 -11.08 -7.10
N ALA A 188 -18.22 -11.79 -7.80
CA ALA A 188 -19.55 -11.31 -8.16
C ALA A 188 -20.39 -10.94 -6.93
N SER A 189 -20.37 -11.78 -5.89
CA SER A 189 -21.03 -11.49 -4.61
C SER A 189 -20.49 -10.24 -3.93
N THR A 190 -19.17 -10.01 -3.99
CA THR A 190 -18.55 -8.79 -3.45
C THR A 190 -18.97 -7.54 -4.24
N ILE A 191 -19.03 -7.61 -5.57
CA ILE A 191 -19.54 -6.51 -6.41
C ILE A 191 -20.99 -6.22 -6.04
N GLY A 192 -21.85 -7.23 -5.99
CA GLY A 192 -23.27 -7.06 -5.62
C GLY A 192 -23.46 -6.48 -4.21
N ALA A 193 -22.61 -6.85 -3.26
CA ALA A 193 -22.65 -6.32 -1.90
C ALA A 193 -22.07 -4.90 -1.76
N SER A 194 -21.39 -4.37 -2.78
CA SER A 194 -20.75 -3.04 -2.73
C SER A 194 -21.74 -1.87 -2.87
N GLY A 195 -22.98 -2.14 -3.26
CA GLY A 195 -24.05 -1.14 -3.43
C GLY A 195 -23.93 -0.29 -4.69
N VAL A 196 -23.12 -0.71 -5.67
CA VAL A 196 -23.05 -0.12 -7.01
C VAL A 196 -24.14 -0.68 -7.91
N GLU A 197 -24.44 -0.01 -9.01
CA GLU A 197 -25.33 -0.58 -10.04
C GLU A 197 -24.58 -1.73 -10.73
N CYS A 198 -25.20 -2.92 -10.80
CA CYS A 198 -24.63 -4.09 -11.45
C CYS A 198 -25.73 -5.04 -11.94
N ASP A 199 -25.45 -5.78 -13.01
CA ASP A 199 -26.36 -6.74 -13.64
C ASP A 199 -25.58 -8.02 -13.99
N ASP A 200 -26.11 -9.19 -13.63
CA ASP A 200 -25.44 -10.48 -13.91
C ASP A 200 -25.36 -10.77 -15.42
N ARG A 201 -26.24 -10.15 -16.22
CA ARG A 201 -26.28 -10.32 -17.67
C ARG A 201 -25.15 -9.59 -18.39
N THR A 202 -24.64 -8.50 -17.81
CA THR A 202 -23.58 -7.68 -18.40
C THR A 202 -22.23 -7.86 -17.72
N LEU A 203 -22.21 -8.41 -16.50
CA LEU A 203 -20.99 -8.65 -15.75
C LEU A 203 -20.09 -9.65 -16.49
N THR A 204 -18.84 -9.25 -16.73
CA THR A 204 -17.77 -10.18 -17.11
C THR A 204 -16.61 -10.10 -16.13
N ILE A 205 -15.98 -11.24 -15.84
CA ILE A 205 -14.82 -11.33 -14.95
C ILE A 205 -13.69 -12.03 -15.70
N HIS A 206 -12.51 -11.43 -15.67
CA HIS A 206 -11.30 -11.95 -16.28
C HIS A 206 -10.15 -12.01 -15.28
N TYR A 207 -9.31 -13.04 -15.41
CA TYR A 207 -7.99 -13.08 -14.81
C TYR A 207 -6.97 -12.85 -15.92
N ASP A 208 -6.21 -11.76 -15.85
CA ASP A 208 -5.46 -11.19 -16.97
C ASP A 208 -6.33 -11.13 -18.23
N ASN A 209 -6.02 -11.94 -19.25
CA ASN A 209 -6.77 -12.02 -20.51
C ASN A 209 -7.73 -13.22 -20.57
N LEU A 210 -7.80 -14.05 -19.53
CA LEU A 210 -8.63 -15.24 -19.47
C LEU A 210 -10.03 -14.90 -18.95
N LEU A 211 -11.07 -15.18 -19.73
CA LEU A 211 -12.46 -15.07 -19.30
C LEU A 211 -12.78 -16.14 -18.25
N ILE A 212 -13.18 -15.69 -17.06
CA ILE A 212 -13.56 -16.53 -15.93
C ILE A 212 -15.09 -16.64 -15.83
N TYR A 213 -15.80 -15.54 -16.07
CA TYR A 213 -17.26 -15.50 -15.98
C TYR A 213 -17.84 -14.54 -17.01
N SER A 214 -18.93 -14.96 -17.63
CA SER A 214 -19.88 -14.13 -18.37
C SER A 214 -21.28 -14.74 -18.26
N ASN A 215 -22.31 -13.99 -18.66
CA ASN A 215 -23.67 -14.51 -18.70
C ASN A 215 -23.81 -15.75 -19.61
N GLU A 216 -23.06 -15.78 -20.72
CA GLU A 216 -23.05 -16.89 -21.69
C GLU A 216 -22.21 -18.08 -21.21
N GLN A 217 -21.20 -17.82 -20.37
CA GLN A 217 -20.28 -18.82 -19.85
C GLN A 217 -20.16 -18.73 -18.32
N ARG A 218 -21.23 -19.16 -17.64
CA ARG A 218 -21.34 -19.11 -16.17
C ARG A 218 -20.47 -20.16 -15.47
N GLU A 219 -20.25 -21.31 -16.10
CA GLU A 219 -19.41 -22.39 -15.58
C GLU A 219 -18.01 -22.33 -16.16
N LEU A 220 -17.01 -22.61 -15.32
CA LEU A 220 -15.63 -22.83 -15.75
C LEU A 220 -15.51 -24.26 -16.23
N ASP A 221 -15.28 -24.44 -17.53
CA ASP A 221 -14.87 -25.75 -18.04
C ASP A 221 -13.45 -26.09 -17.57
N LYS A 222 -13.08 -27.36 -17.74
CA LYS A 222 -11.81 -27.87 -17.24
C LYS A 222 -10.60 -27.14 -17.81
N GLU A 223 -10.67 -26.70 -19.07
CA GLU A 223 -9.56 -26.02 -19.73
C GLU A 223 -9.36 -24.60 -19.18
N ARG A 224 -10.45 -23.84 -19.01
CA ARG A 224 -10.40 -22.50 -18.40
C ARG A 224 -10.01 -22.57 -16.93
N GLU A 225 -10.49 -23.57 -16.20
CA GLU A 225 -10.11 -23.81 -14.81
C GLU A 225 -8.60 -24.05 -14.68
N ASP A 226 -8.02 -24.95 -15.48
CA ASP A 226 -6.57 -25.25 -15.46
C ASP A 226 -5.72 -24.03 -15.85
N LYS A 227 -6.20 -23.19 -16.78
CA LYS A 227 -5.54 -21.91 -17.12
C LYS A 227 -5.65 -20.91 -15.97
N ALA A 228 -6.79 -20.80 -15.31
CA ALA A 228 -6.99 -19.91 -14.17
C ALA A 228 -6.06 -20.28 -13.01
N TYR A 229 -5.92 -21.58 -12.69
CA TYR A 229 -4.96 -22.07 -11.70
C TYR A 229 -3.52 -21.66 -12.01
N LYS A 230 -3.11 -21.72 -13.28
CA LYS A 230 -1.77 -21.28 -13.69
C LYS A 230 -1.55 -19.78 -13.48
N ILE A 231 -2.56 -18.95 -13.76
CA ILE A 231 -2.49 -17.50 -13.52
C ILE A 231 -2.41 -17.22 -12.02
N MET A 232 -3.25 -17.87 -11.22
CA MET A 232 -3.31 -17.64 -9.77
C MET A 232 -2.04 -18.06 -9.05
N LYS A 233 -1.23 -18.98 -9.61
CA LYS A 233 0.10 -19.33 -9.08
C LYS A 233 1.14 -18.23 -9.22
N ASN A 234 0.94 -17.26 -10.12
CA ASN A 234 1.84 -16.13 -10.23
C ASN A 234 1.82 -15.29 -8.95
N SER A 235 2.95 -14.68 -8.62
CA SER A 235 3.05 -13.73 -7.50
C SER A 235 2.31 -12.42 -7.76
N SER A 236 1.92 -12.17 -9.02
CA SER A 236 1.05 -11.05 -9.38
C SER A 236 0.22 -11.31 -10.62
N PHE A 237 -1.03 -10.85 -10.62
CA PHE A 237 -1.93 -10.88 -11.77
C PHE A 237 -3.06 -9.84 -11.62
N LYS A 238 -3.86 -9.64 -12.66
CA LYS A 238 -5.01 -8.72 -12.65
C LYS A 238 -6.33 -9.47 -12.64
N VAL A 239 -7.28 -9.01 -11.84
CA VAL A 239 -8.70 -9.37 -11.90
C VAL A 239 -9.46 -8.18 -12.49
N SER A 240 -10.03 -8.36 -13.68
CA SER A 240 -10.79 -7.32 -14.38
C SER A 240 -12.28 -7.66 -14.38
N CYS A 241 -13.13 -6.76 -13.87
CA CYS A 241 -14.58 -6.88 -13.84
C CYS A 241 -15.20 -5.79 -14.70
N ASP A 242 -15.93 -6.16 -15.76
CA ASP A 242 -16.69 -5.22 -16.59
C ASP A 242 -18.15 -5.25 -16.20
N LEU A 243 -18.71 -4.12 -15.76
CA LEU A 243 -20.13 -4.03 -15.38
C LEU A 243 -21.05 -3.75 -16.59
N GLY A 244 -20.52 -3.22 -17.70
CA GLY A 244 -21.30 -2.99 -18.93
C GLY A 244 -22.42 -1.93 -18.84
N LEU A 245 -22.35 -1.00 -17.88
CA LEU A 245 -23.38 0.02 -17.60
C LEU A 245 -22.96 1.46 -17.96
N GLY A 246 -21.68 1.72 -18.21
CA GLY A 246 -21.16 3.07 -18.49
C GLY A 246 -19.67 3.08 -18.86
N ASP A 247 -19.00 4.21 -18.63
CA ASP A 247 -17.58 4.43 -18.94
C ASP A 247 -16.69 4.54 -17.68
N GLY A 248 -17.29 4.39 -16.50
CA GLY A 248 -16.60 4.46 -15.21
C GLY A 248 -15.57 3.35 -15.04
N ALA A 249 -14.36 3.71 -14.64
CA ALA A 249 -13.28 2.76 -14.39
C ALA A 249 -12.41 3.15 -13.19
N TYR A 250 -11.94 2.14 -12.45
CA TYR A 250 -11.01 2.32 -11.34
C TYR A 250 -10.24 1.02 -11.06
N THR A 251 -8.98 1.15 -10.64
CA THR A 251 -8.14 0.03 -10.24
C THR A 251 -7.64 0.22 -8.81
N SER A 252 -7.93 -0.76 -7.96
CA SER A 252 -7.35 -0.92 -6.63
C SER A 252 -6.31 -2.05 -6.66
N TYR A 253 -5.51 -2.12 -5.61
CA TYR A 253 -4.50 -3.16 -5.45
C TYR A 253 -4.63 -3.76 -4.07
N GLY A 254 -4.52 -5.08 -4.00
CA GLY A 254 -4.61 -5.82 -2.76
C GLY A 254 -3.68 -7.01 -2.76
N CYS A 255 -3.78 -7.76 -1.67
CA CYS A 255 -3.04 -8.99 -1.45
C CYS A 255 -3.96 -10.13 -1.04
N ASP A 256 -3.45 -11.35 -1.02
CA ASP A 256 -4.11 -12.51 -0.41
C ASP A 256 -4.21 -12.40 1.13
N LEU A 257 -4.90 -13.35 1.76
CA LEU A 257 -4.99 -13.47 3.22
C LEU A 257 -4.58 -14.89 3.64
N SER A 258 -3.40 -15.01 4.26
CA SER A 258 -2.83 -16.29 4.66
C SER A 258 -2.98 -16.60 6.15
N TYR A 259 -2.66 -17.83 6.54
CA TYR A 259 -2.53 -18.21 7.95
C TYR A 259 -1.44 -17.42 8.68
N GLU A 260 -0.36 -17.04 8.00
CA GLU A 260 0.76 -16.34 8.63
C GLU A 260 0.36 -14.91 9.03
N TYR A 261 -0.51 -14.24 8.25
CA TYR A 261 -1.10 -12.95 8.65
C TYR A 261 -1.79 -13.05 10.01
N VAL A 262 -2.63 -14.08 10.18
CA VAL A 262 -3.38 -14.32 11.43
C VAL A 262 -2.41 -14.62 12.57
N LYS A 263 -1.41 -15.48 12.33
CA LYS A 263 -0.40 -15.84 13.33
C LYS A 263 0.40 -14.63 13.80
N ILE A 264 0.95 -13.83 12.87
CA ILE A 264 1.73 -12.61 13.17
C ILE A 264 0.90 -11.66 14.04
N ASN A 265 -0.35 -11.40 13.65
CA ASN A 265 -1.20 -10.41 14.34
C ASN A 265 -1.90 -10.96 15.60
N ALA A 266 -1.95 -12.28 15.79
CA ALA A 266 -2.44 -12.91 17.03
C ALA A 266 -1.34 -13.05 18.09
N GLU A 267 -0.10 -13.30 17.67
CA GLU A 267 1.06 -13.46 18.56
C GLU A 267 1.70 -12.11 18.94
N TYR A 268 1.62 -11.10 18.06
CA TYR A 268 2.14 -9.76 18.30
C TYR A 268 1.04 -8.79 18.74
N ARG A 269 1.10 -8.30 19.99
CA ARG A 269 0.14 -7.30 20.53
C ARG A 269 0.68 -5.88 20.38
N THR A 270 -0.11 -5.00 19.78
CA THR A 270 0.17 -3.56 19.59
C THR A 270 -0.39 -2.67 20.67
#